data_AF-A0A538CR17-F1
#
_entry.id   AF-A0A538CR17-F1
#
_cell.length_a   1.000
_cell.length_b   1.000
_cell.length_c   1.000
_cell.angle_alpha   90.00
_cell.angle_beta   90.00
_cell.angle_gamma   90.00
#
_symmetry.space_group_name_H-M   'P 1'
#
loop_
_entity.id
_entity.type
_entity.pdbx_description
1 polymer ?
#
loop_
_entity_poly.entity_id
_entity_poly.type
_entity_poly.pdbx_seq_one_letter_code
_entity_poly.pdbx_strand_id
1 'polypeptide(L)'
;MVVRVWGARGSLPTPGADMVRYGGNTSCVQVTLSDGTHVILDAGTGIRNLPTEMGADGRHIHIVLSHLHLDHIQGLMFFEPLFHADRQVTIWGPSAPGRSLQSRIGRYLSAPLTPLDVRELPCQLDFRNCPVTHWDIGSARIRAETVTHRGPTLGFRIEDAGTSLCYLPDHEPALVGDLAGLEPEWISGYSLGHDVDLLLHDCQYTDAEYPAHMGWGHSALSHTLQFAHRCAVRQTLLFHHDPSHIDDDLDELLEVARERWAELGEDPSMLAMASEGLEVALTAAPA
;
A
#
# COMPACT_ATOMS: atom_id res chain seq x y z
N MET A 1 -9.08 7.12 -12.38
CA MET A 1 -7.87 7.03 -11.54
C MET A 1 -6.88 6.07 -12.19
N VAL A 2 -5.56 6.33 -12.13
CA VAL A 2 -4.52 5.40 -12.61
C VAL A 2 -3.61 5.03 -11.45
N VAL A 3 -3.41 3.74 -11.22
CA VAL A 3 -2.59 3.19 -10.13
C VAL A 3 -1.35 2.54 -10.73
N ARG A 4 -0.16 2.92 -10.26
CA ARG A 4 1.11 2.37 -10.71
C ARG A 4 1.94 1.88 -9.53
N VAL A 5 2.45 0.66 -9.64
CA VAL A 5 3.27 0.03 -8.60
C VAL A 5 4.75 0.32 -8.86
N TRP A 6 5.42 0.88 -7.86
CA TRP A 6 6.86 1.20 -7.89
C TRP A 6 7.69 0.28 -6.98
N GLY A 7 7.04 -0.42 -6.07
CA GLY A 7 7.62 -1.50 -5.28
C GLY A 7 6.49 -2.33 -4.65
N ALA A 8 6.67 -3.65 -4.65
CA ALA A 8 5.66 -4.61 -4.20
C ALA A 8 6.18 -5.59 -3.14
N ARG A 9 7.46 -5.49 -2.73
CA ARG A 9 8.05 -6.34 -1.69
C ARG A 9 7.68 -5.85 -0.30
N GLY A 10 7.44 -6.79 0.61
CA GLY A 10 7.32 -6.50 2.03
C GLY A 10 8.65 -6.60 2.76
N SER A 11 8.70 -6.08 3.99
CA SER A 11 9.76 -6.21 5.00
C SER A 11 11.16 -5.67 4.66
N LEU A 12 11.73 -6.00 3.49
CA LEU A 12 13.05 -5.55 3.04
C LEU A 12 13.19 -5.65 1.51
N PRO A 13 14.03 -4.82 0.88
CA PRO A 13 14.26 -4.88 -0.56
C PRO A 13 15.05 -6.13 -0.96
N THR A 14 14.68 -6.76 -2.08
CA THR A 14 15.23 -8.01 -2.59
C THR A 14 15.83 -7.86 -3.99
N PRO A 15 16.97 -7.16 -4.14
CA PRO A 15 17.64 -7.09 -5.43
C PRO A 15 18.23 -8.47 -5.78
N GLY A 16 17.76 -9.08 -6.86
CA GLY A 16 18.21 -10.40 -7.32
C GLY A 16 17.82 -10.65 -8.77
N ALA A 17 18.58 -11.48 -9.48
CA ALA A 17 18.25 -11.84 -10.86
C ALA A 17 16.96 -12.70 -10.95
N ASP A 18 16.67 -13.39 -9.86
CA ASP A 18 15.48 -14.19 -9.55
C ASP A 18 14.31 -13.36 -9.00
N MET A 19 14.44 -12.04 -8.93
CA MET A 19 13.43 -11.10 -8.40
C MET A 19 12.98 -10.07 -9.45
N VAL A 20 13.48 -10.16 -10.68
CA VAL A 20 13.31 -9.11 -11.71
C VAL A 20 11.89 -9.04 -12.24
N ARG A 21 11.16 -10.16 -12.29
CA ARG A 21 9.82 -10.25 -12.88
C ARG A 21 8.81 -9.45 -12.06
N TYR A 22 8.87 -9.57 -10.73
CA TYR A 22 7.97 -8.85 -9.82
C TYR A 22 8.60 -7.59 -9.21
N GLY A 23 9.93 -7.48 -9.28
CA GLY A 23 10.70 -6.40 -8.70
C GLY A 23 11.20 -6.69 -7.30
N GLY A 24 12.19 -5.92 -6.86
CA GLY A 24 12.87 -6.06 -5.57
C GLY A 24 12.66 -4.88 -4.63
N ASN A 25 11.89 -3.87 -5.02
CA ASN A 25 11.64 -2.68 -4.24
C ASN A 25 10.48 -2.87 -3.26
N THR A 26 10.62 -2.28 -2.08
CA THR A 26 9.56 -2.32 -1.07
C THR A 26 8.43 -1.36 -1.38
N SER A 27 7.28 -1.65 -0.75
CA SER A 27 6.01 -0.95 -0.81
C SER A 27 6.06 0.52 -1.24
N CYS A 28 5.63 0.79 -2.47
CA CYS A 28 5.39 2.13 -2.97
C CYS A 28 4.43 2.10 -4.17
N VAL A 29 3.33 2.85 -4.08
CA VAL A 29 2.30 2.91 -5.13
C VAL A 29 1.97 4.36 -5.43
N GLN A 30 1.93 4.71 -6.71
CA GLN A 30 1.51 6.03 -7.19
C GLN A 30 0.07 5.96 -7.67
N VAL A 31 -0.77 6.86 -7.17
CA VAL A 31 -2.14 7.06 -7.63
C VAL A 31 -2.21 8.41 -8.34
N THR A 32 -2.55 8.39 -9.62
CA THR A 32 -2.82 9.59 -10.42
C THR A 32 -4.33 9.81 -10.48
N LEU A 33 -4.76 10.94 -9.91
CA LEU A 33 -6.16 11.34 -9.81
C LEU A 33 -6.66 11.96 -11.10
N SER A 34 -7.98 12.08 -11.23
CA SER A 34 -8.65 12.63 -12.41
C SER A 34 -8.31 14.10 -12.69
N ASP A 35 -7.92 14.86 -11.67
CA ASP A 35 -7.43 16.24 -11.81
C ASP A 35 -5.92 16.35 -12.10
N GLY A 36 -5.21 15.22 -12.22
CA GLY A 36 -3.77 15.16 -12.43
C GLY A 36 -2.92 15.22 -11.15
N THR A 37 -3.53 15.33 -9.98
CA THR A 37 -2.83 15.24 -8.70
C THR A 37 -2.25 13.84 -8.51
N HIS A 38 -1.03 13.74 -7.96
CA HIS A 38 -0.46 12.45 -7.56
C HIS A 38 -0.48 12.29 -6.05
N VAL A 39 -0.91 11.11 -5.63
CA VAL A 39 -0.86 10.63 -4.26
C VAL A 39 0.04 9.40 -4.23
N ILE A 40 1.08 9.43 -3.41
CA ILE A 40 1.99 8.31 -3.21
C ILE A 40 1.53 7.57 -1.95
N LEU A 41 1.28 6.27 -2.07
CA LEU A 41 0.97 5.38 -0.96
C LEU A 41 2.24 4.63 -0.56
N ASP A 42 2.67 4.84 0.68
CA ASP A 42 3.94 4.41 1.24
C ASP A 42 5.19 4.90 0.48
N ALA A 43 6.29 5.00 1.23
CA ALA A 43 7.57 5.53 0.78
C ALA A 43 8.70 4.52 1.00
N GLY A 44 8.44 3.26 0.67
CA GLY A 44 9.46 2.21 0.59
C GLY A 44 10.52 2.50 -0.46
N THR A 45 11.44 1.56 -0.69
CA THR A 45 12.56 1.79 -1.64
C THR A 45 12.08 2.04 -3.07
N GLY A 46 10.87 1.59 -3.42
CA GLY A 46 10.25 1.88 -4.71
C GLY A 46 10.07 3.37 -4.99
N ILE A 47 9.97 4.20 -3.94
CA ILE A 47 9.73 5.64 -4.11
C ILE A 47 10.85 6.34 -4.91
N ARG A 48 12.06 5.77 -4.86
CA ARG A 48 13.24 6.29 -5.57
C ARG A 48 13.04 6.31 -7.09
N ASN A 49 12.19 5.43 -7.62
CA ASN A 49 11.98 5.29 -9.05
C ASN A 49 10.90 6.23 -9.60
N LEU A 50 10.18 6.96 -8.74
CA LEU A 50 9.19 7.91 -9.20
C LEU A 50 9.85 9.05 -10.00
N PRO A 51 9.19 9.53 -11.06
CA PRO A 51 9.69 10.67 -11.80
C PRO A 51 9.73 11.90 -10.91
N THR A 52 10.69 12.80 -11.16
CA THR A 52 10.88 14.02 -10.38
C THR A 52 9.86 15.09 -10.74
N GLU A 53 9.32 15.04 -11.95
CA GLU A 53 8.22 15.86 -12.44
C GLU A 53 6.89 15.15 -12.17
N MET A 54 6.26 15.44 -11.03
CA MET A 54 4.94 14.92 -10.64
C MET A 54 4.04 16.03 -10.13
N GLY A 55 2.81 16.10 -10.64
CA GLY A 55 1.72 16.94 -10.11
C GLY A 55 0.91 17.55 -11.25
N ALA A 56 -0.34 17.93 -10.99
CA ALA A 56 -1.10 18.76 -11.92
C ALA A 56 -0.38 20.09 -12.22
N ASP A 57 0.39 20.59 -11.24
CA ASP A 57 1.30 21.73 -11.36
C ASP A 57 2.79 21.35 -11.27
N GLY A 58 3.09 20.06 -11.01
CA GLY A 58 4.42 19.55 -10.77
C GLY A 58 5.00 19.83 -9.38
N ARG A 59 4.33 20.56 -8.48
CA ARG A 59 5.00 21.18 -7.31
C ARG A 59 4.61 20.59 -5.97
N HIS A 60 3.36 20.17 -5.80
CA HIS A 60 2.89 19.60 -4.53
C HIS A 60 2.72 18.09 -4.62
N ILE A 61 3.49 17.36 -3.81
CA ILE A 61 3.44 15.90 -3.70
C ILE A 61 2.83 15.52 -2.35
N HIS A 62 1.90 14.58 -2.38
CA HIS A 62 1.33 13.96 -1.18
C HIS A 62 1.85 12.54 -1.01
N ILE A 63 2.44 12.26 0.15
CA ILE A 63 2.84 10.91 0.56
C ILE A 63 1.91 10.50 1.69
N VAL A 64 1.22 9.38 1.56
CA VAL A 64 0.29 8.83 2.55
C VAL A 64 0.85 7.51 3.05
N LEU A 65 1.30 7.49 4.29
CA LEU A 65 1.92 6.33 4.93
C LEU A 65 0.89 5.51 5.68
N SER A 66 0.81 4.22 5.38
CA SER A 66 0.01 3.23 6.13
C SER A 66 0.50 3.14 7.57
N HIS A 67 1.82 2.99 7.73
CA HIS A 67 2.52 2.95 9.01
C HIS A 67 4.01 3.29 8.83
N LEU A 68 4.80 3.10 9.89
CA LEU A 68 6.19 3.58 9.95
C LEU A 68 7.24 2.47 10.07
N HIS A 69 6.93 1.24 9.64
CA HIS A 69 7.99 0.23 9.45
C HIS A 69 8.91 0.64 8.30
N LEU A 70 10.15 0.15 8.35
CA LEU A 70 11.24 0.67 7.51
C LEU A 70 10.98 0.49 6.03
N ASP A 71 10.45 -0.65 5.62
CA ASP A 71 10.04 -0.96 4.26
C ASP A 71 8.96 -0.04 3.69
N HIS A 72 8.28 0.77 4.51
CA HIS A 72 7.32 1.79 4.07
C HIS A 72 7.86 3.23 4.13
N ILE A 73 9.07 3.45 4.68
CA ILE A 73 9.63 4.80 4.84
C ILE A 73 11.11 4.93 4.42
N GLN A 74 11.80 3.81 4.18
CA GLN A 74 13.24 3.75 3.89
C GLN A 74 13.61 4.52 2.61
N GLY A 75 12.66 4.67 1.68
CA GLY A 75 12.88 5.41 0.45
C GLY A 75 12.90 6.93 0.64
N LEU A 76 12.36 7.47 1.75
CA LEU A 76 12.23 8.91 1.96
C LEU A 76 13.55 9.66 1.77
N MET A 77 14.66 9.18 2.32
CA MET A 77 15.98 9.82 2.15
C MET A 77 16.50 9.85 0.71
N PHE A 78 15.93 9.04 -0.17
CA PHE A 78 16.34 8.90 -1.56
C PHE A 78 15.28 9.43 -2.53
N PHE A 79 14.22 10.05 -2.01
CA PHE A 79 13.19 10.69 -2.81
C PHE A 79 13.67 12.07 -3.24
N GLU A 80 14.10 12.18 -4.50
CA GLU A 80 14.71 13.39 -5.07
C GLU A 80 13.92 14.68 -4.74
N PRO A 81 12.58 14.72 -4.82
CA PRO A 81 11.82 15.95 -4.56
C PRO A 81 12.01 16.55 -3.16
N LEU A 82 12.45 15.78 -2.16
CA LEU A 82 12.78 16.34 -0.83
C LEU A 82 13.99 17.28 -0.87
N PHE A 83 14.83 17.19 -1.91
CA PHE A 83 16.08 17.93 -2.09
C PHE A 83 15.94 19.15 -3.02
N HIS A 84 14.71 19.50 -3.40
CA HIS A 84 14.41 20.62 -4.30
C HIS A 84 13.58 21.69 -3.60
N ALA A 85 14.10 22.93 -3.56
CA ALA A 85 13.49 24.04 -2.83
C ALA A 85 12.19 24.59 -3.44
N ASP A 86 11.93 24.27 -4.71
CA ASP A 86 10.71 24.63 -5.44
C ASP A 86 9.57 23.62 -5.23
N ARG A 87 9.83 22.51 -4.52
CA ARG A 87 8.85 21.46 -4.21
C ARG A 87 8.20 21.68 -2.85
N GLN A 88 6.93 21.28 -2.79
CA GLN A 88 6.16 21.14 -1.57
C GLN A 88 5.81 19.66 -1.38
N VAL A 89 6.08 19.12 -0.19
CA VAL A 89 5.78 17.73 0.14
C VAL A 89 4.96 17.69 1.43
N THR A 90 3.82 17.00 1.41
CA THR A 90 3.04 16.73 2.62
C THR A 90 3.03 15.25 2.89
N ILE A 91 3.56 14.85 4.05
CA ILE A 91 3.56 13.47 4.53
C ILE A 91 2.39 13.30 5.50
N TRP A 92 1.46 12.44 5.12
CA TRP A 92 0.34 11.98 5.94
C TRP A 92 0.70 10.63 6.57
N GLY A 93 0.29 10.39 7.81
CA GLY A 93 0.54 9.10 8.47
C GLY A 93 -0.32 8.88 9.71
N PRO A 94 -0.22 7.69 10.34
CA PRO A 94 -1.04 7.34 11.48
C PRO A 94 -0.77 8.25 12.67
N SER A 95 -1.83 8.66 13.37
CA SER A 95 -1.71 9.34 14.65
C SER A 95 -1.16 8.38 15.72
N ALA A 96 -0.34 8.88 16.63
CA ALA A 96 0.16 8.11 17.77
C ALA A 96 0.21 8.99 19.03
N PRO A 97 -0.11 8.45 20.22
CA PRO A 97 0.02 9.18 21.47
C PRO A 97 1.45 9.68 21.71
N GLY A 98 1.57 10.90 22.21
CA GLY A 98 2.82 11.43 22.80
C GLY A 98 3.90 11.92 21.83
N ARG A 99 3.82 11.65 20.52
CA ARG A 99 4.79 12.19 19.53
C ARG A 99 4.14 12.53 18.20
N SER A 100 4.48 13.71 17.66
CA SER A 100 4.07 14.12 16.31
C SER A 100 4.62 13.15 15.25
N LEU A 101 3.96 13.10 14.09
CA LEU A 101 4.45 12.34 12.93
C LEU A 101 5.87 12.77 12.54
N GLN A 102 6.12 14.09 12.50
CA GLN A 102 7.45 14.65 12.27
C GLN A 102 8.51 14.10 13.24
N SER A 103 8.21 14.01 14.54
CA SER A 103 9.17 13.50 15.53
C SER A 103 9.44 12.01 15.36
N ARG A 104 8.45 11.22 14.90
CA ARG A 104 8.61 9.79 14.66
C ARG A 104 9.43 9.52 13.40
N ILE A 105 9.09 10.16 12.28
CA ILE A 105 9.85 10.06 11.02
C ILE A 105 11.26 10.63 11.20
N GLY A 106 11.40 11.73 11.94
CA GLY A 106 12.69 12.33 12.25
C GLY A 106 13.63 11.44 13.06
N ARG A 107 13.17 10.31 13.64
CA ARG A 107 14.11 9.30 14.20
C ARG A 107 14.86 8.57 13.10
N TYR A 108 14.16 8.23 12.01
CA TYR A 108 14.77 7.62 10.84
C TYR A 108 15.61 8.66 10.08
N LEU A 109 15.02 9.82 9.79
CA LEU A 109 15.70 10.96 9.14
C LEU A 109 16.53 11.77 10.17
N SER A 110 17.49 11.11 10.83
CA SER A 110 18.48 11.74 11.72
C SER A 110 19.73 10.88 11.89
N ALA A 111 20.83 11.49 12.32
CA ALA A 111 22.06 10.78 12.66
C ALA A 111 21.85 9.82 13.86
N PRO A 112 22.47 8.61 13.86
CA PRO A 112 23.42 8.10 12.87
C PRO A 112 22.79 7.30 11.73
N LEU A 113 21.47 7.23 11.62
CA LEU A 113 20.79 6.40 10.61
C LEU A 113 20.85 7.03 9.23
N THR A 114 20.73 8.35 9.16
CA THR A 114 20.82 9.14 7.93
C THR A 114 21.71 10.36 8.15
N PRO A 115 22.32 10.91 7.09
CA PRO A 115 23.24 12.02 7.21
C PRO A 115 22.56 13.39 7.39
N LEU A 116 21.23 13.46 7.36
CA LEU A 116 20.45 14.70 7.38
C LEU A 116 19.24 14.58 8.31
N ASP A 117 19.00 15.63 9.09
CA ASP A 117 17.76 15.86 9.81
C ASP A 117 16.66 16.35 8.87
N VAL A 118 15.39 16.08 9.21
CA VAL A 118 14.19 16.63 8.55
C VAL A 118 14.27 18.14 8.28
N ARG A 119 14.87 18.90 9.21
CA ARG A 119 14.98 20.38 9.13
C ARG A 119 16.01 20.87 8.13
N GLU A 120 16.89 19.99 7.66
CA GLU A 120 17.93 20.29 6.68
C GLU A 120 17.45 20.05 5.25
N LEU A 121 16.26 19.46 5.07
CA LEU A 121 15.66 19.26 3.75
C LEU A 121 15.22 20.61 3.16
N PRO A 122 15.63 20.94 1.91
CA PRO A 122 15.37 22.24 1.31
C PRO A 122 13.94 22.44 0.80
N CYS A 123 13.16 21.37 0.61
CA CYS A 123 11.75 21.46 0.19
C CYS A 123 10.84 22.05 1.28
N GLN A 124 9.63 22.46 0.89
CA GLN A 124 8.57 22.82 1.83
C GLN A 124 7.90 21.56 2.36
N LEU A 125 8.35 21.08 3.52
CA LEU A 125 7.91 19.81 4.09
C LEU A 125 6.90 20.01 5.24
N ASP A 126 5.72 19.39 5.09
CA ASP A 126 4.66 19.37 6.10
C ASP A 126 4.35 17.93 6.55
N PHE A 127 3.96 17.77 7.81
CA PHE A 127 3.62 16.49 8.42
C PHE A 127 2.24 16.55 9.04
N ARG A 128 1.33 15.69 8.56
CA ARG A 128 -0.06 15.66 9.00
C ARG A 128 -0.45 14.26 9.48
N ASN A 129 -1.21 14.19 10.56
CA ASN A 129 -1.86 12.94 10.89
C ASN A 129 -3.04 12.72 9.92
N CYS A 130 -3.24 11.49 9.46
CA CYS A 130 -4.46 11.12 8.75
C CYS A 130 -5.68 11.37 9.65
N PRO A 131 -6.70 12.11 9.17
CA PRO A 131 -7.96 12.27 9.87
C PRO A 131 -8.66 10.93 10.13
N VAL A 132 -9.40 10.85 11.25
CA VAL A 132 -10.18 9.66 11.65
C VAL A 132 -11.43 9.46 10.77
N THR A 133 -11.78 10.47 9.96
CA THR A 133 -12.93 10.46 9.05
C THR A 133 -12.46 10.28 7.61
N HIS A 134 -12.74 11.25 6.76
CA HIS A 134 -12.24 11.37 5.41
C HIS A 134 -11.62 12.76 5.23
N TRP A 135 -10.75 12.88 4.24
CA TRP A 135 -10.21 14.16 3.79
C TRP A 135 -9.98 14.12 2.29
N ASP A 136 -9.82 15.28 1.70
CA ASP A 136 -9.66 15.40 0.27
C ASP A 136 -8.19 15.71 -0.08
N ILE A 137 -7.71 15.08 -1.15
CA ILE A 137 -6.45 15.42 -1.83
C ILE A 137 -6.77 15.52 -3.32
N GLY A 138 -6.54 16.69 -3.92
CA GLY A 138 -6.99 16.95 -5.28
C GLY A 138 -8.49 16.69 -5.43
N SER A 139 -8.87 15.92 -6.45
CA SER A 139 -10.23 15.47 -6.71
C SER A 139 -10.67 14.24 -5.89
N ALA A 140 -9.76 13.60 -5.16
CA ALA A 140 -10.05 12.37 -4.44
C ALA A 140 -10.52 12.63 -3.01
N ARG A 141 -11.50 11.82 -2.59
CA ARG A 141 -11.85 11.62 -1.18
C ARG A 141 -11.10 10.40 -0.65
N ILE A 142 -10.34 10.59 0.43
CA ILE A 142 -9.57 9.54 1.10
C ILE A 142 -10.19 9.26 2.46
N ARG A 143 -10.42 7.97 2.75
CA ARG A 143 -10.80 7.46 4.07
C ARG A 143 -9.69 6.57 4.61
N ALA A 144 -9.43 6.68 5.91
CA ALA A 144 -8.46 5.82 6.59
C ALA A 144 -9.10 5.15 7.81
N GLU A 145 -8.76 3.90 8.05
CA GLU A 145 -9.17 3.16 9.25
C GLU A 145 -8.01 2.36 9.80
N THR A 146 -8.00 2.17 11.12
CA THR A 146 -7.03 1.27 11.76
C THR A 146 -7.30 -0.15 11.31
N VAL A 147 -6.24 -0.84 10.89
CA VAL A 147 -6.30 -2.24 10.47
C VAL A 147 -5.44 -3.11 11.38
N THR A 148 -5.65 -4.41 11.31
CA THR A 148 -4.92 -5.37 12.16
C THR A 148 -3.51 -5.53 11.63
N HIS A 149 -2.56 -4.90 12.33
CA HIS A 149 -1.12 -5.05 12.15
C HIS A 149 -0.40 -4.79 13.48
N ARG A 150 0.89 -5.09 13.56
CA ARG A 150 1.73 -4.74 14.71
C ARG A 150 2.02 -3.25 14.74
N GLY A 151 1.22 -2.54 15.55
CA GLY A 151 1.39 -1.12 15.83
C GLY A 151 0.32 -0.26 15.15
N PRO A 152 0.45 1.08 15.25
CA PRO A 152 -0.50 1.98 14.60
C PRO A 152 -0.38 1.89 13.07
N THR A 153 -1.33 1.20 12.45
CA THR A 153 -1.37 0.96 10.99
C THR A 153 -2.75 1.31 10.45
N LEU A 154 -2.74 1.99 9.30
CA LEU A 154 -3.93 2.40 8.58
C LEU A 154 -4.05 1.66 7.25
N GLY A 155 -5.27 1.25 6.92
CA GLY A 155 -5.70 0.99 5.55
C GLY A 155 -6.32 2.23 4.94
N PHE A 156 -6.38 2.30 3.61
CA PHE A 156 -6.97 3.44 2.89
C PHE A 156 -8.01 3.01 1.86
N ARG A 157 -9.11 3.77 1.77
CA ARG A 157 -10.02 3.79 0.63
C ARG A 157 -9.89 5.15 -0.07
N ILE A 158 -9.65 5.14 -1.37
CA ILE A 158 -9.52 6.34 -2.21
C ILE A 158 -10.62 6.31 -3.26
N GLU A 159 -11.42 7.36 -3.31
CA GLU A 159 -12.51 7.52 -4.26
C GLU A 159 -12.27 8.75 -5.12
N ASP A 160 -12.25 8.57 -6.45
CA ASP A 160 -12.01 9.63 -7.42
C ASP A 160 -12.78 9.38 -8.70
N ALA A 161 -13.52 10.38 -9.18
CA ALA A 161 -14.29 10.36 -10.42
C ALA A 161 -15.13 9.08 -10.65
N GLY A 162 -15.78 8.57 -9.60
CA GLY A 162 -16.62 7.36 -9.66
C GLY A 162 -15.84 6.05 -9.71
N THR A 163 -14.55 6.07 -9.38
CA THR A 163 -13.70 4.89 -9.21
C THR A 163 -13.19 4.80 -7.78
N SER A 164 -12.85 3.59 -7.33
CA SER A 164 -12.46 3.31 -5.96
C SER A 164 -11.26 2.36 -5.86
N LEU A 165 -10.35 2.68 -4.95
CA LEU A 165 -9.17 1.89 -4.62
C LEU A 165 -9.14 1.61 -3.11
N CYS A 166 -8.89 0.37 -2.72
CA CYS A 166 -8.51 -0.01 -1.36
C CYS A 166 -7.03 -0.42 -1.32
N TYR A 167 -6.28 0.10 -0.35
CA TYR A 167 -4.86 -0.19 -0.15
C TYR A 167 -4.61 -0.69 1.27
N LEU A 168 -4.20 -1.95 1.37
CA LEU A 168 -4.00 -2.74 2.59
C LEU A 168 -2.70 -3.55 2.48
N PRO A 169 -1.52 -2.89 2.49
CA PRO A 169 -0.24 -3.55 2.20
C PRO A 169 0.20 -4.50 3.32
N ASP A 170 -0.15 -4.20 4.58
CA ASP A 170 0.13 -5.01 5.75
C ASP A 170 -1.17 -5.17 6.52
N HIS A 171 -1.77 -6.34 6.38
CA HIS A 171 -3.10 -6.56 6.91
C HIS A 171 -3.34 -8.02 7.26
N GLU A 172 -3.92 -8.25 8.43
CA GLU A 172 -4.42 -9.56 8.87
C GLU A 172 -5.93 -9.47 9.13
N PRO A 173 -6.78 -9.89 8.17
CA PRO A 173 -8.22 -9.59 8.19
C PRO A 173 -8.96 -10.19 9.40
N ALA A 174 -8.45 -11.30 9.93
CA ALA A 174 -8.94 -11.91 11.17
C ALA A 174 -7.82 -12.71 11.87
N LEU A 175 -7.75 -12.59 13.20
CA LEU A 175 -6.83 -13.38 14.04
C LEU A 175 -7.45 -14.70 14.53
N VAL A 176 -8.78 -14.74 14.59
CA VAL A 176 -9.56 -15.86 15.13
C VAL A 176 -10.86 -16.00 14.36
N GLY A 177 -11.34 -17.23 14.27
CA GLY A 177 -12.56 -17.55 13.53
C GLY A 177 -12.30 -17.81 12.05
N ASP A 178 -13.26 -18.48 11.42
CA ASP A 178 -13.25 -18.71 9.98
C ASP A 178 -13.70 -17.44 9.27
N LEU A 179 -12.80 -16.82 8.49
CA LEU A 179 -13.05 -15.58 7.78
C LEU A 179 -14.28 -15.65 6.84
N ALA A 180 -14.61 -16.83 6.32
CA ALA A 180 -15.80 -17.02 5.50
C ALA A 180 -17.11 -16.82 6.29
N GLY A 181 -17.12 -17.16 7.58
CA GLY A 181 -18.28 -17.09 8.46
C GLY A 181 -18.30 -15.92 9.43
N LEU A 182 -17.26 -15.08 9.46
CA LEU A 182 -17.24 -13.89 10.32
C LEU A 182 -18.21 -12.81 9.82
N GLU A 183 -18.98 -12.22 10.73
CA GLU A 183 -19.77 -11.02 10.38
C GLU A 183 -18.85 -9.87 9.96
N PRO A 184 -19.26 -9.02 9.00
CA PRO A 184 -18.44 -7.94 8.45
C PRO A 184 -17.77 -7.04 9.49
N GLU A 185 -18.42 -6.76 10.61
CA GLU A 185 -17.88 -5.86 11.65
C GLU A 185 -16.68 -6.45 12.41
N TRP A 186 -16.46 -7.78 12.30
CA TRP A 186 -15.32 -8.47 12.88
C TRP A 186 -14.17 -8.67 11.89
N ILE A 187 -14.36 -8.29 10.64
CA ILE A 187 -13.34 -8.38 9.59
C ILE A 187 -12.63 -7.03 9.51
N SER A 188 -11.36 -7.03 9.90
CA SER A 188 -10.51 -5.85 9.83
C SER A 188 -10.43 -5.36 8.37
N GLY A 189 -10.48 -4.05 8.15
CA GLY A 189 -10.43 -3.47 6.79
C GLY A 189 -11.67 -3.67 5.90
N TYR A 190 -12.70 -4.44 6.33
CA TYR A 190 -13.87 -4.74 5.48
C TYR A 190 -14.57 -3.49 4.96
N SER A 191 -14.79 -2.51 5.84
CA SER A 191 -15.44 -1.25 5.50
C SER A 191 -14.71 -0.50 4.37
N LEU A 192 -13.38 -0.59 4.31
CA LEU A 192 -12.55 0.06 3.30
C LEU A 192 -12.63 -0.69 1.96
N GLY A 193 -12.56 -2.02 2.02
CA GLY A 193 -12.53 -2.91 0.85
C GLY A 193 -13.88 -3.23 0.23
N HIS A 194 -14.99 -3.04 0.96
CA HIS A 194 -16.31 -3.40 0.45
C HIS A 194 -16.68 -2.62 -0.82
N ASP A 195 -16.99 -3.32 -1.91
CA ASP A 195 -17.42 -2.76 -3.19
C ASP A 195 -16.41 -1.72 -3.72
N VAL A 196 -15.14 -2.14 -3.85
CA VAL A 196 -14.10 -1.35 -4.53
C VAL A 196 -13.78 -1.91 -5.92
N ASP A 197 -13.38 -1.01 -6.82
CA ASP A 197 -12.94 -1.38 -8.16
C ASP A 197 -11.58 -2.10 -8.14
N LEU A 198 -10.68 -1.67 -7.25
CA LEU A 198 -9.35 -2.23 -7.11
C LEU A 198 -8.97 -2.39 -5.63
N LEU A 199 -8.48 -3.57 -5.28
CA LEU A 199 -7.85 -3.85 -4.00
C LEU A 199 -6.37 -4.17 -4.22
N LEU A 200 -5.48 -3.46 -3.53
CA LEU A 200 -4.10 -3.90 -3.30
C LEU A 200 -4.03 -4.43 -1.88
N HIS A 201 -3.78 -5.73 -1.72
CA HIS A 201 -3.83 -6.39 -0.42
C HIS A 201 -2.60 -7.25 -0.18
N ASP A 202 -2.13 -7.23 1.06
CA ASP A 202 -1.14 -8.15 1.61
C ASP A 202 -1.45 -9.59 1.17
N CYS A 203 -0.47 -10.28 0.61
CA CYS A 203 -0.53 -11.70 0.35
C CYS A 203 0.83 -12.31 0.65
N GLN A 204 1.42 -11.91 1.78
CA GLN A 204 2.84 -12.19 2.04
C GLN A 204 3.10 -13.70 2.17
N TYR A 205 2.18 -14.46 2.76
CA TYR A 205 2.43 -15.86 3.08
C TYR A 205 1.58 -16.84 2.25
N THR A 206 2.16 -17.99 1.96
CA THR A 206 1.37 -19.20 1.64
C THR A 206 0.59 -19.66 2.87
N ASP A 207 -0.44 -20.48 2.69
CA ASP A 207 -1.17 -21.04 3.84
C ASP A 207 -0.32 -21.97 4.70
N ALA A 208 0.74 -22.55 4.13
CA ALA A 208 1.66 -23.42 4.85
C ALA A 208 2.60 -22.63 5.76
N GLU A 209 2.99 -21.42 5.35
CA GLU A 209 3.86 -20.52 6.12
C GLU A 209 3.08 -19.78 7.22
N TYR A 210 1.84 -19.38 6.93
CA TYR A 210 1.05 -18.51 7.81
C TYR A 210 0.91 -18.97 9.28
N PRO A 211 0.74 -20.27 9.61
CA PRO A 211 0.61 -20.70 11.02
C PRO A 211 1.78 -20.28 11.93
N ALA A 212 2.98 -20.10 11.37
CA ALA A 212 4.14 -19.61 12.13
C ALA A 212 4.18 -18.08 12.29
N HIS A 213 3.33 -17.36 11.56
CA HIS A 213 3.32 -15.91 11.41
C HIS A 213 2.02 -15.25 11.89
N MET A 214 1.07 -16.01 12.46
CA MET A 214 -0.18 -15.46 13.01
C MET A 214 0.08 -14.32 14.02
N GLY A 215 -0.66 -13.23 13.87
CA GLY A 215 -0.52 -12.02 14.67
C GLY A 215 0.70 -11.18 14.32
N TRP A 216 1.37 -11.43 13.19
CA TRP A 216 2.42 -10.55 12.67
C TRP A 216 1.83 -9.40 11.85
N GLY A 217 0.55 -9.48 11.49
CA GLY A 217 -0.15 -8.44 10.73
C GLY A 217 -0.05 -8.60 9.22
N HIS A 218 0.12 -9.83 8.74
CA HIS A 218 0.19 -10.18 7.33
C HIS A 218 -0.76 -11.34 7.04
N SER A 219 -1.09 -11.56 5.78
CA SER A 219 -2.11 -12.52 5.34
C SER A 219 -1.53 -13.76 4.66
N ALA A 220 -2.19 -14.88 4.90
CA ALA A 220 -2.10 -16.04 4.04
C ALA A 220 -2.82 -15.78 2.71
N LEU A 221 -2.42 -16.47 1.64
CA LEU A 221 -3.13 -16.47 0.36
C LEU A 221 -4.64 -16.70 0.53
N SER A 222 -5.05 -17.73 1.28
CA SER A 222 -6.48 -18.02 1.52
C SER A 222 -7.21 -16.88 2.23
N HIS A 223 -6.55 -16.19 3.16
CA HIS A 223 -7.13 -15.04 3.85
C HIS A 223 -7.35 -13.88 2.91
N THR A 224 -6.39 -13.59 2.04
CA THR A 224 -6.48 -12.51 1.05
C THR A 224 -7.61 -12.75 0.06
N LEU A 225 -7.70 -13.97 -0.50
CA LEU A 225 -8.79 -14.34 -1.40
C LEU A 225 -10.14 -14.26 -0.69
N GLN A 226 -10.27 -14.86 0.49
CA GLN A 226 -11.53 -14.84 1.22
C GLN A 226 -11.94 -13.41 1.60
N PHE A 227 -11.01 -12.55 1.99
CA PHE A 227 -11.27 -11.14 2.26
C PHE A 227 -11.79 -10.40 1.02
N ALA A 228 -11.11 -10.55 -0.12
CA ALA A 228 -11.50 -9.91 -1.38
C ALA A 228 -12.90 -10.35 -1.83
N HIS A 229 -13.19 -11.65 -1.77
CA HIS A 229 -14.50 -12.21 -2.09
C HIS A 229 -15.60 -11.69 -1.17
N ARG A 230 -15.36 -11.70 0.15
CA ARG A 230 -16.31 -11.17 1.16
C ARG A 230 -16.59 -9.69 0.96
N CYS A 231 -15.59 -8.93 0.51
CA CYS A 231 -15.72 -7.52 0.21
C CYS A 231 -16.36 -7.22 -1.16
N ALA A 232 -16.69 -8.23 -1.97
CA ALA A 232 -17.20 -8.02 -3.33
C ALA A 232 -16.29 -7.11 -4.18
N VAL A 233 -14.97 -7.32 -4.06
CA VAL A 233 -13.97 -6.55 -4.80
C VAL A 233 -14.01 -6.91 -6.28
N ARG A 234 -13.96 -5.91 -7.16
CA ARG A 234 -13.98 -6.14 -8.60
C ARG A 234 -12.66 -6.67 -9.16
N GLN A 235 -11.52 -6.10 -8.76
CA GLN A 235 -10.19 -6.56 -9.15
C GLN A 235 -9.25 -6.56 -7.95
N THR A 236 -8.46 -7.63 -7.78
CA THR A 236 -7.50 -7.78 -6.69
C THR A 236 -6.08 -7.90 -7.21
N LEU A 237 -5.17 -7.09 -6.65
CA LEU A 237 -3.73 -7.20 -6.78
C LEU A 237 -3.15 -7.77 -5.48
N LEU A 238 -2.57 -8.96 -5.57
CA LEU A 238 -1.79 -9.57 -4.50
C LEU A 238 -0.49 -8.78 -4.36
N PHE A 239 -0.23 -8.26 -3.16
CA PHE A 239 0.81 -7.28 -2.87
C PHE A 239 1.62 -7.67 -1.62
N HIS A 240 2.71 -6.95 -1.36
CA HIS A 240 3.56 -7.14 -0.18
C HIS A 240 4.23 -8.51 -0.11
N HIS A 241 4.80 -8.93 -1.25
CA HIS A 241 5.40 -10.26 -1.42
C HIS A 241 6.51 -10.50 -0.42
N ASP A 242 6.59 -11.72 0.12
CA ASP A 242 7.63 -12.08 1.07
C ASP A 242 9.04 -11.91 0.45
N PRO A 243 10.02 -11.42 1.22
CA PRO A 243 11.39 -11.29 0.73
C PRO A 243 12.05 -12.60 0.27
N SER A 244 11.59 -13.74 0.77
CA SER A 244 12.16 -15.05 0.44
C SER A 244 11.55 -15.69 -0.80
N HIS A 245 10.39 -15.21 -1.27
CA HIS A 245 9.73 -15.74 -2.47
C HIS A 245 10.36 -15.15 -3.74
N ILE A 246 11.06 -16.00 -4.49
CA ILE A 246 11.60 -15.66 -5.81
C ILE A 246 10.47 -15.58 -6.85
N ASP A 247 10.78 -15.10 -8.04
CA ASP A 247 9.77 -14.91 -9.09
C ASP A 247 9.03 -16.23 -9.42
N ASP A 248 9.70 -17.38 -9.41
CA ASP A 248 9.06 -18.67 -9.70
C ASP A 248 8.12 -19.12 -8.57
N ASP A 249 8.42 -18.78 -7.31
CA ASP A 249 7.51 -19.03 -6.18
C ASP A 249 6.24 -18.18 -6.31
N LEU A 250 6.39 -16.92 -6.73
CA LEU A 250 5.27 -16.01 -6.94
C LEU A 250 4.39 -16.39 -8.14
N ASP A 251 4.98 -16.97 -9.19
CA ASP A 251 4.23 -17.57 -10.30
C ASP A 251 3.37 -18.75 -9.80
N GLU A 252 3.96 -19.67 -9.02
CA GLU A 252 3.23 -20.80 -8.43
C GLU A 252 2.12 -20.32 -7.49
N LEU A 253 2.40 -19.31 -6.66
CA LEU A 253 1.42 -18.70 -5.77
C LEU A 253 0.24 -18.12 -6.54
N LEU A 254 0.49 -17.43 -7.66
CA LEU A 254 -0.56 -16.85 -8.51
C LEU A 254 -1.43 -17.93 -9.17
N GLU A 255 -0.84 -19.02 -9.65
CA GLU A 255 -1.61 -20.11 -10.26
C GLU A 255 -2.55 -20.76 -9.22
N VAL A 256 -2.03 -21.06 -8.03
CA VAL A 256 -2.85 -21.56 -6.91
C VAL A 256 -3.93 -20.56 -6.52
N ALA A 257 -3.60 -19.26 -6.53
CA ALA A 257 -4.54 -18.20 -6.21
C ALA A 257 -5.71 -18.17 -7.20
N ARG A 258 -5.42 -18.30 -8.49
CA ARG A 258 -6.40 -18.29 -9.58
C ARG A 258 -7.33 -19.49 -9.56
N GLU A 259 -6.79 -20.67 -9.28
CA GLU A 259 -7.60 -21.89 -9.12
C GLU A 259 -8.62 -21.71 -7.99
N ARG A 260 -8.16 -21.27 -6.82
CA ARG A 260 -9.02 -21.05 -5.65
C ARG A 260 -10.00 -19.91 -5.83
N TRP A 261 -9.62 -18.87 -6.55
CA TRP A 261 -10.52 -17.77 -6.91
C TRP A 261 -11.68 -18.28 -7.79
N ALA A 262 -11.39 -19.17 -8.75
CA ALA A 262 -12.43 -19.83 -9.54
C ALA A 262 -13.34 -20.74 -8.68
N GLU A 263 -12.78 -21.43 -7.68
CA GLU A 263 -13.56 -22.25 -6.74
C GLU A 263 -14.53 -21.41 -5.89
N LEU A 264 -14.19 -20.16 -5.60
CA LEU A 264 -15.09 -19.17 -4.97
C LEU A 264 -16.16 -18.62 -5.94
N GLY A 265 -16.12 -19.02 -7.22
CA GLY A 265 -17.07 -18.58 -8.26
C GLY A 265 -16.71 -17.25 -8.91
N GLU A 266 -15.49 -16.77 -8.69
CA GLU A 266 -14.99 -15.50 -9.21
C GLU A 266 -14.21 -15.68 -10.52
N ASP A 267 -14.00 -14.60 -11.28
CA ASP A 267 -13.23 -14.62 -12.52
C ASP A 267 -11.71 -14.53 -12.25
N PRO A 268 -10.90 -15.57 -12.57
CA PRO A 268 -9.45 -15.55 -12.36
C PRO A 268 -8.70 -14.43 -13.08
N SER A 269 -9.28 -13.83 -14.12
CA SER A 269 -8.69 -12.68 -14.82
C SER A 269 -8.74 -11.39 -14.00
N MET A 270 -9.59 -11.33 -12.98
CA MET A 270 -9.69 -10.21 -12.03
C MET A 270 -8.66 -10.29 -10.89
N LEU A 271 -7.77 -11.29 -10.93
CA LEU A 271 -6.71 -11.50 -9.95
C LEU A 271 -5.34 -11.46 -10.62
N ALA A 272 -4.42 -10.65 -10.07
CA ALA A 272 -3.04 -10.58 -10.52
C ALA A 272 -2.06 -10.36 -9.36
N MET A 273 -0.80 -10.75 -9.58
CA MET A 273 0.30 -10.34 -8.72
C MET A 273 0.69 -8.90 -9.06
N ALA A 274 0.91 -8.08 -8.05
CA ALA A 274 1.53 -6.78 -8.24
C ALA A 274 3.00 -6.94 -8.63
N SER A 275 3.47 -6.11 -9.54
CA SER A 275 4.88 -6.06 -9.94
C SER A 275 5.30 -4.62 -10.18
N GLU A 276 6.61 -4.35 -10.03
CA GLU A 276 7.17 -3.06 -10.40
C GLU A 276 6.84 -2.71 -11.87
N GLY A 277 6.31 -1.51 -12.08
CA GLY A 277 5.89 -1.04 -13.40
C GLY A 277 4.48 -1.45 -13.80
N LEU A 278 3.78 -2.30 -13.03
CA LEU A 278 2.38 -2.60 -13.27
C LEU A 278 1.55 -1.32 -13.15
N GLU A 279 0.69 -1.10 -14.15
CA GLU A 279 -0.24 0.02 -14.20
C GLU A 279 -1.68 -0.49 -14.40
N VAL A 280 -2.60 0.02 -13.59
CA VAL A 280 -4.03 -0.25 -13.69
C VAL A 280 -4.78 1.07 -13.86
N ALA A 281 -5.45 1.22 -15.00
CA ALA A 281 -6.34 2.34 -15.25
C ALA A 281 -7.77 1.99 -14.84
N LEU A 282 -8.28 2.67 -13.81
CA LEU A 282 -9.65 2.51 -13.34
C LEU A 282 -10.57 3.47 -14.09
N THR A 283 -11.62 2.91 -14.68
CA THR A 283 -12.71 3.64 -15.34
C THR A 283 -14.00 3.36 -14.60
N ALA A 284 -14.79 4.41 -14.34
CA ALA A 284 -16.11 4.25 -13.74
C ALA A 284 -16.95 3.25 -14.55
N ALA A 285 -17.70 2.40 -13.86
CA ALA A 285 -18.65 1.53 -14.54
C ALA A 285 -19.67 2.40 -15.31
N PRO A 286 -20.07 2.03 -16.54
CA PRO A 286 -21.17 2.70 -17.21
C PRO A 286 -22.43 2.58 -16.33
N ALA A 287 -23.10 3.72 -16.13
CA ALA A 287 -24.33 3.83 -15.35
C ALA A 287 -25.50 3.04 -15.94
#